data_AF-A0A6I5HZN4-F1
#
_entry.id   AF-A0A6I5HZN4-F1
#
_cell.length_a   1.000
_cell.length_b   1.000
_cell.length_c   1.000
_cell.angle_alpha   90.00
_cell.angle_beta   90.00
_cell.angle_gamma   90.00
#
_symmetry.space_group_name_H-M   'P 1'
#
loop_
_entity.id
_entity.type
_entity.pdbx_description
1 polymer ?
#
loop_
_entity_poly.entity_id
_entity_poly.type
_entity_poly.pdbx_seq_one_letter_code
_entity_poly.pdbx_strand_id
1 'polypeptide(L)'
;MPTVTVSPGTEATTTLTVRNDGDIVEAYTLEVVGDSAPWTTVEPERVSLYPGTSQTVTVRFAPPRSHEVRAGEVPVGIRVLPAEHPESVAVPEMTVVVAPFRELRARLEPGRRRGWLGARFRASVQNRGNAPTEVVFGGRQAGEELRLAFTPERRTLEPGESAEAGLRVRARKLIWFGAPATWPFEVAAAEPETEEAATEDGRQQVPPEPLPGEFVQLPVLPKWLLIVLAALIALLLAWFALVRPAVQSAAKEAGTKAAQEENRAPQGGTAAGGATDDGKGQGEAKGQGTTSGADGSGGAGTGGGSGSTGGGGGGDGAQSSETIDVQTRAGEQGVGTYVVEDGKTFGVTDIVVANFQGDEGVLTISFGKRKITTIALETFRNQDYHWVTPIQVLEKDAITISVTCSKPGTPATGTQASKCHQVLNVSGRLSDVAR
;
A
#
# COMPACT_ATOMS: atom_id res chain seq x y z
N MET A 1 27.27 11.97 42.52
CA MET A 1 26.65 13.22 42.02
C MET A 1 25.19 13.25 42.48
N PRO A 2 24.54 14.41 42.59
CA PRO A 2 23.10 14.46 42.86
C PRO A 2 22.32 13.89 41.65
N THR A 3 21.20 13.23 41.94
CA THR A 3 20.39 12.51 40.94
C THR A 3 18.94 12.94 41.03
N VAL A 4 18.30 13.19 39.89
CA VAL A 4 16.88 13.57 39.78
C VAL A 4 16.19 12.70 38.74
N THR A 5 15.04 12.12 39.09
CA THR A 5 14.24 11.31 38.15
C THR A 5 13.11 12.15 37.54
N VAL A 6 12.89 12.02 36.23
CA VAL A 6 11.84 12.75 35.51
C VAL A 6 11.18 11.85 34.47
N SER A 7 9.86 11.95 34.32
CA SER A 7 9.10 11.23 33.30
C SER A 7 8.91 12.09 32.04
N PRO A 8 9.11 11.55 30.82
CA PRO A 8 8.87 12.31 29.58
C PRO A 8 7.44 12.84 29.45
N GLY A 9 7.34 14.14 29.17
CA GLY A 9 6.08 14.90 29.19
C GLY A 9 5.67 15.43 30.58
N THR A 10 6.54 15.31 31.58
CA THR A 10 6.38 15.90 32.92
C THR A 10 7.60 16.73 33.29
N GLU A 11 7.56 17.35 34.47
CA GLU A 11 8.60 18.27 34.93
C GLU A 11 9.18 17.80 36.26
N ALA A 12 10.49 17.97 36.43
CA ALA A 12 11.19 17.82 37.70
C ALA A 12 12.06 19.05 37.96
N THR A 13 12.28 19.40 39.22
CA THR A 13 13.11 20.54 39.61
C THR A 13 14.16 20.14 40.63
N THR A 14 15.26 20.87 40.63
CA THR A 14 16.30 20.84 41.67
C THR A 14 16.85 22.25 41.88
N THR A 15 17.77 22.40 42.82
CA THR A 15 18.37 23.68 43.16
C THR A 15 19.90 23.63 43.03
N LEU A 16 20.46 24.73 42.56
CA LEU A 16 21.91 24.99 42.53
C LEU A 16 22.17 26.26 43.34
N THR A 17 23.12 26.20 44.28
CA THR A 17 23.53 27.39 45.05
C THR A 17 24.83 27.93 44.49
N VAL A 18 24.80 29.16 43.98
CA VAL A 18 25.98 29.92 43.56
C VAL A 18 26.41 30.79 44.74
N ARG A 19 27.72 30.84 45.00
CA ARG A 19 28.34 31.63 46.07
C ARG A 19 29.50 32.45 45.50
N ASN A 20 29.57 33.72 45.87
CA ASN A 20 30.71 34.57 45.52
C ASN A 20 31.74 34.53 46.67
N ASP A 21 32.89 33.90 46.41
CA ASP A 21 34.04 33.85 47.34
C ASP A 21 35.12 34.91 47.02
N GLY A 22 34.87 35.78 46.04
CA GLY A 22 35.71 36.94 45.72
C GLY A 22 35.49 38.13 46.66
N ASP A 23 36.32 39.15 46.48
CA ASP A 23 36.31 40.41 47.25
C ASP A 23 35.56 41.57 46.54
N ILE A 24 35.14 41.37 45.29
CA ILE A 24 34.30 42.30 44.52
C ILE A 24 32.90 41.75 44.24
N VAL A 25 31.98 42.62 43.82
CA VAL A 25 30.67 42.20 43.29
C VAL A 25 30.88 41.53 41.95
N GLU A 26 30.33 40.33 41.77
CA GLU A 26 30.53 39.49 40.60
C GLU A 26 29.17 39.07 40.02
N ALA A 27 29.07 39.02 38.69
CA ALA A 27 27.87 38.60 38.00
C ALA A 27 28.09 37.25 37.32
N TYR A 28 27.28 36.26 37.67
CA TYR A 28 27.40 34.90 37.13
C TYR A 28 26.27 34.63 36.15
N THR A 29 26.62 34.25 34.92
CA THR A 29 25.70 33.69 33.92
C THR A 29 25.73 32.16 34.01
N LEU A 30 24.57 31.51 33.95
CA LEU A 30 24.43 30.06 34.06
C LEU A 30 23.92 29.47 32.75
N GLU A 31 24.69 28.55 32.17
CA GLU A 31 24.38 27.91 30.89
C GLU A 31 24.32 26.38 31.07
N VAL A 32 23.24 25.74 30.62
CA VAL A 32 23.17 24.26 30.62
C VAL A 32 24.01 23.71 29.47
N VAL A 33 24.81 22.68 29.75
CA VAL A 33 25.66 21.99 28.77
C VAL A 33 25.43 20.47 28.82
N GLY A 34 25.52 19.84 27.64
CA GLY A 34 25.23 18.42 27.44
C GLY A 34 23.87 18.16 26.77
N ASP A 35 23.54 16.88 26.58
CA ASP A 35 22.36 16.43 25.82
C ASP A 35 21.01 16.83 26.45
N SER A 36 21.02 17.30 27.69
CA SER A 36 19.86 17.79 28.43
C SER A 36 19.52 19.26 28.17
N ALA A 37 20.43 20.05 27.58
CA ALA A 37 20.25 21.48 27.36
C ALA A 37 18.96 21.86 26.58
N PRO A 38 18.50 21.11 25.56
CA PRO A 38 17.26 21.45 24.83
C PRO A 38 15.97 21.39 25.65
N TRP A 39 16.00 20.76 26.84
CA TRP A 39 14.83 20.54 27.70
C TRP A 39 15.09 20.89 29.17
N THR A 40 16.15 21.65 29.45
CA THR A 40 16.50 22.11 30.79
C THR A 40 16.55 23.63 30.84
N THR A 41 15.91 24.26 31.83
CA THR A 41 16.02 25.70 32.08
C THR A 41 16.62 25.98 33.46
N VAL A 42 17.32 27.11 33.59
CA VAL A 42 17.90 27.59 34.86
C VAL A 42 17.36 28.99 35.13
N GLU A 43 16.73 29.17 36.28
CA GLU A 43 16.02 30.38 36.64
C GLU A 43 16.42 30.88 38.04
N PRO A 44 16.96 32.11 38.18
CA PRO A 44 17.38 33.02 37.09
C PRO A 44 18.64 32.53 36.34
N GLU A 45 18.71 32.83 35.05
CA GLU A 45 19.88 32.55 34.18
C GLU A 45 21.11 33.40 34.51
N ARG A 46 20.92 34.51 35.23
CA ARG A 46 21.98 35.41 35.67
C ARG A 46 21.74 35.88 37.10
N VAL A 47 22.76 35.77 37.94
CA VAL A 47 22.76 36.27 39.33
C VAL A 47 23.87 37.30 39.53
N SER A 48 23.64 38.26 40.42
CA SER A 48 24.65 39.26 40.80
C SER A 48 24.85 39.19 42.31
N LEU A 49 26.07 38.89 42.75
CA LEU A 49 26.38 38.52 44.11
C LEU A 49 27.45 39.43 44.70
N TYR A 50 27.20 39.90 45.93
CA TYR A 50 28.18 40.61 46.72
C TYR A 50 29.22 39.62 47.30
N PRO A 51 30.41 40.10 47.69
CA PRO A 51 31.41 39.30 48.41
C PRO A 51 30.80 38.51 49.57
N GLY A 52 31.06 37.20 49.59
CA GLY A 52 30.58 36.28 50.62
C GLY A 52 29.08 35.94 50.59
N THR A 53 28.29 36.47 49.65
CA THR A 53 26.86 36.11 49.55
C THR A 53 26.62 34.91 48.64
N SER A 54 25.41 34.34 48.74
CA SER A 54 25.00 33.20 47.92
C SER A 54 23.55 33.36 47.47
N GLN A 55 23.23 32.79 46.31
CA GLN A 55 21.87 32.73 45.78
C GLN A 55 21.60 31.33 45.25
N THR A 56 20.42 30.82 45.56
CA THR A 56 19.91 29.57 45.00
C THR A 56 19.14 29.87 43.71
N VAL A 57 19.50 29.18 42.63
CA VAL A 57 18.76 29.14 41.38
C VAL A 57 17.97 27.83 41.30
N THR A 58 16.87 27.85 40.55
CA THR A 58 16.07 26.66 40.26
C THR A 58 16.52 26.10 38.91
N VAL A 59 16.77 24.79 38.86
CA VAL A 59 17.04 24.06 37.62
C VAL A 59 15.81 23.20 37.35
N ARG A 60 15.21 23.34 36.16
CA ARG A 60 13.98 22.67 35.76
C ARG A 60 14.21 21.79 34.55
N PHE A 61 13.83 20.53 34.65
CA PHE A 61 13.92 19.52 33.61
C PHE A 61 12.52 19.24 33.07
N ALA A 62 12.31 19.42 31.77
CA ALA A 62 11.04 19.20 31.09
C ALA A 62 11.22 18.40 29.78
N PRO A 63 11.74 17.15 29.85
CA PRO A 63 11.98 16.34 28.66
C PRO A 63 10.67 16.08 27.90
N PRO A 64 10.58 16.41 26.60
CA PRO A 64 9.38 16.15 25.81
C PRO A 64 9.07 14.66 25.76
N ARG A 65 7.78 14.31 25.63
CA ARG A 65 7.32 12.93 25.42
C ARG A 65 7.59 12.49 23.98
N SER A 66 8.87 12.29 23.66
CA SER A 66 9.40 11.89 22.34
C SER A 66 10.35 10.70 22.49
N HIS A 67 10.41 9.86 21.46
CA HIS A 67 11.37 8.75 21.36
C HIS A 67 12.82 9.22 21.17
N GLU A 68 13.01 10.50 20.81
CA GLU A 68 14.30 11.16 20.69
C GLU A 68 15.01 11.30 22.04
N VAL A 69 14.26 11.52 23.14
CA VAL A 69 14.82 11.64 24.49
C VAL A 69 14.86 10.26 25.15
N ARG A 70 15.92 9.51 24.85
CA ARG A 70 16.16 8.14 25.32
C ARG A 70 16.01 8.01 26.85
N ALA A 71 15.45 6.88 27.28
CA ALA A 71 15.40 6.53 28.70
C ALA A 71 16.78 6.15 29.24
N GLY A 72 17.06 6.49 30.50
CA GLY A 72 18.34 6.20 31.15
C GLY A 72 18.94 7.42 31.87
N GLU A 73 20.22 7.33 32.19
CA GLU A 73 20.99 8.40 32.83
C GLU A 73 21.49 9.40 31.78
N VAL A 74 21.13 10.68 31.95
CA VAL A 74 21.63 11.80 31.16
C VAL A 74 22.48 12.70 32.06
N PRO A 75 23.78 12.88 31.77
CA PRO A 75 24.61 13.83 32.49
C PRO A 75 24.19 15.27 32.15
N VAL A 76 24.18 16.13 33.16
CA VAL A 76 23.86 17.55 33.06
C VAL A 76 25.03 18.32 33.66
N GLY A 77 25.66 19.17 32.85
CA GLY A 77 26.57 20.20 33.36
C GLY A 77 25.84 21.55 33.39
N ILE A 78 26.11 22.37 34.41
CA ILE A 78 25.70 23.77 34.42
C ILE A 78 26.97 24.61 34.49
N ARG A 79 27.32 25.24 33.37
CA ARG A 79 28.48 26.12 33.27
C ARG A 79 28.15 27.46 33.92
N VAL A 80 28.87 27.78 34.98
CA VAL A 80 28.76 29.05 35.72
C VAL A 80 29.91 29.95 35.25
N LEU A 81 29.57 31.02 34.53
CA LEU A 81 30.49 31.99 33.93
C LEU A 81 30.51 33.28 34.76
N PRO A 82 31.60 33.60 35.48
CA PRO A 82 31.80 34.93 36.06
C PRO A 82 32.01 35.97 34.96
N ALA A 83 31.65 37.22 35.23
CA ALA A 83 31.75 38.32 34.27
C ALA A 83 33.07 39.08 34.39
N GLU A 84 33.54 39.32 35.62
CA GLU A 84 34.79 40.03 35.89
C GLU A 84 36.01 39.10 35.87
N HIS A 85 35.82 37.80 36.19
CA HIS A 85 36.86 36.76 36.18
C HIS A 85 36.55 35.58 35.23
N PRO A 86 36.61 35.76 33.89
CA PRO A 86 36.24 34.71 32.92
C PRO A 86 37.10 33.44 32.96
N GLU A 87 38.26 33.45 33.63
CA GLU A 87 39.09 32.28 33.87
C GLU A 87 38.59 31.39 35.02
N SER A 88 37.73 31.90 35.90
CA SER A 88 37.22 31.22 37.10
C SER A 88 35.92 30.44 36.86
N VAL A 89 35.80 29.80 35.68
CA VAL A 89 34.61 29.03 35.29
C VAL A 89 34.47 27.75 36.12
N ALA A 90 33.26 27.51 36.63
CA ALA A 90 32.90 26.25 37.28
C ALA A 90 31.84 25.49 36.46
N VAL A 91 31.89 24.16 36.47
CA VAL A 91 30.87 23.28 35.87
C VAL A 91 30.44 22.23 36.89
N PRO A 92 29.53 22.55 37.83
CA PRO A 92 28.82 21.53 38.60
C PRO A 92 28.11 20.53 37.69
N GLU A 93 28.26 19.24 38.01
CA GLU A 93 27.70 18.11 37.27
C GLU A 93 26.66 17.35 38.11
N MET A 94 25.60 16.89 37.45
CA MET A 94 24.57 16.05 38.04
C MET A 94 23.99 15.05 37.03
N THR A 95 23.22 14.07 37.51
CA THR A 95 22.58 13.06 36.65
C THR A 95 21.07 13.22 36.67
N VAL A 96 20.44 13.26 35.49
CA VAL A 96 18.98 13.16 35.35
C VAL A 96 18.63 11.78 34.83
N VAL A 97 17.79 11.05 35.55
CA VAL A 97 17.26 9.74 35.16
C VAL A 97 15.95 9.97 34.42
N VAL A 98 15.99 9.82 33.10
CA VAL A 98 14.80 9.89 32.24
C VAL A 98 14.08 8.55 32.32
N ALA A 99 12.86 8.55 32.87
CA ALA A 99 12.07 7.34 33.00
C ALA A 99 11.64 6.78 31.62
N PRO A 100 11.55 5.44 31.48
CA PRO A 100 11.08 4.82 30.25
C PRO A 100 9.55 5.00 30.09
N PHE A 101 9.13 5.42 28.91
CA PHE A 101 7.75 5.25 28.43
C PHE A 101 7.72 4.36 27.20
N ARG A 102 6.67 3.55 27.09
CA ARG A 102 6.45 2.64 25.97
C ARG A 102 5.19 3.06 25.21
N GLU A 103 5.29 3.07 23.90
CA GLU A 103 4.18 3.34 23.00
C GLU A 103 4.45 2.58 21.69
N LEU A 104 3.68 1.54 21.39
CA LEU A 104 3.79 0.79 20.14
C LEU A 104 2.64 1.18 19.22
N ARG A 105 2.94 1.52 17.96
CA ARG A 105 1.91 1.73 16.93
C ARG A 105 2.03 0.64 15.86
N ALA A 106 1.05 -0.27 15.84
CA ALA A 106 0.99 -1.35 14.86
C ALA A 106 -0.04 -1.07 13.74
N ARG A 107 0.15 -1.70 12.57
CA ARG A 107 -0.81 -1.73 11.45
C ARG A 107 -0.78 -3.10 10.76
N LEU A 108 -1.89 -3.49 10.15
CA LEU A 108 -2.02 -4.72 9.36
C LEU A 108 -2.42 -4.36 7.92
N GLU A 109 -1.58 -4.75 6.95
CA GLU A 109 -1.77 -4.37 5.56
C GLU A 109 -1.70 -5.56 4.58
N PRO A 110 -2.61 -5.65 3.60
CA PRO A 110 -3.91 -4.96 3.55
C PRO A 110 -4.90 -5.66 4.51
N GLY A 111 -5.85 -4.93 5.09
CA GLY A 111 -6.83 -5.51 6.03
C GLY A 111 -7.68 -6.67 5.47
N ARG A 112 -7.76 -6.85 4.15
CA ARG A 112 -8.52 -7.94 3.51
C ARG A 112 -7.76 -8.56 2.33
N ARG A 113 -7.72 -9.89 2.25
CA ARG A 113 -7.21 -10.64 1.07
C ARG A 113 -8.16 -11.75 0.66
N ARG A 114 -8.15 -12.10 -0.64
CA ARG A 114 -8.88 -13.25 -1.20
C ARG A 114 -7.88 -14.33 -1.63
N GLY A 115 -8.24 -15.61 -1.50
CA GLY A 115 -7.41 -16.72 -1.99
C GLY A 115 -8.02 -18.10 -1.80
N TRP A 116 -7.60 -19.07 -2.59
CA TRP A 116 -8.01 -20.49 -2.54
C TRP A 116 -7.67 -21.24 -1.23
N LEU A 117 -6.41 -21.19 -0.79
CA LEU A 117 -5.94 -21.89 0.43
C LEU A 117 -5.24 -20.98 1.43
N GLY A 118 -4.82 -19.79 1.03
CA GLY A 118 -4.18 -18.84 1.92
C GLY A 118 -3.83 -17.51 1.26
N ALA A 119 -3.36 -16.58 2.07
CA ALA A 119 -2.93 -15.25 1.67
C ALA A 119 -1.70 -14.80 2.46
N ARG A 120 -1.07 -13.72 1.98
CA ARG A 120 0.01 -13.02 2.68
C ARG A 120 -0.45 -11.62 3.05
N PHE A 121 -0.11 -11.24 4.27
CA PHE A 121 -0.34 -9.96 4.90
C PHE A 121 0.99 -9.46 5.48
N ARG A 122 1.03 -8.21 5.92
CA ARG A 122 2.17 -7.58 6.54
C ARG A 122 1.69 -6.89 7.82
N ALA A 123 2.24 -7.27 8.96
CA ALA A 123 2.10 -6.53 10.20
C ALA A 123 3.30 -5.59 10.31
N SER A 124 3.08 -4.28 10.39
CA SER A 124 4.13 -3.30 10.68
C SER A 124 3.95 -2.75 12.09
N VAL A 125 5.04 -2.47 12.77
CA VAL A 125 5.04 -1.90 14.13
C VAL A 125 6.14 -0.86 14.25
N GLN A 126 5.83 0.26 14.89
CA GLN A 126 6.75 1.35 15.22
C GLN A 126 6.86 1.48 16.74
N ASN A 127 8.09 1.55 17.25
CA ASN A 127 8.34 1.96 18.64
C ASN A 127 8.38 3.49 18.72
N ARG A 128 7.35 4.07 19.37
CA ARG A 128 7.23 5.50 19.69
C ARG A 128 7.62 5.82 21.13
N GLY A 129 7.91 4.79 21.93
CA GLY A 129 8.52 4.94 23.25
C GLY A 129 9.98 5.36 23.17
N ASN A 130 10.56 5.75 24.30
CA ASN A 130 11.97 6.15 24.41
C ASN A 130 12.90 5.04 24.95
N ALA A 131 12.37 3.83 25.15
CA ALA A 131 13.14 2.66 25.57
C ALA A 131 13.09 1.53 24.51
N PRO A 132 14.17 0.74 24.33
CA PRO A 132 14.14 -0.47 23.51
C PRO A 132 13.03 -1.41 23.99
N THR A 133 12.28 -1.98 23.05
CA THR A 133 11.11 -2.82 23.35
C THR A 133 11.15 -4.09 22.50
N GLU A 134 11.05 -5.27 23.13
CA GLU A 134 10.84 -6.53 22.41
C GLU A 134 9.36 -6.65 22.03
N VAL A 135 9.09 -6.92 20.76
CA VAL A 135 7.74 -7.10 20.24
C VAL A 135 7.58 -8.52 19.71
N VAL A 136 6.52 -9.19 20.16
CA VAL A 136 6.04 -10.49 19.70
C VAL A 136 4.82 -10.27 18.82
N PHE A 137 4.82 -10.87 17.63
CA PHE A 137 3.69 -10.83 16.70
C PHE A 137 2.77 -12.02 16.96
N GLY A 138 1.61 -11.74 17.56
CA GLY A 138 0.55 -12.69 17.82
C GLY A 138 -0.59 -12.59 16.80
N GLY A 139 -1.29 -13.70 16.59
CA GLY A 139 -2.49 -13.73 15.76
C GLY A 139 -3.50 -14.72 16.32
N ARG A 140 -4.76 -14.30 16.39
CA ARG A 140 -5.86 -15.08 16.96
C ARG A 140 -7.02 -15.17 15.98
N GLN A 141 -7.71 -16.31 15.95
CA GLN A 141 -8.97 -16.47 15.25
C GLN A 141 -9.99 -17.00 16.27
N ALA A 142 -11.26 -16.61 16.14
CA ALA A 142 -12.32 -17.11 17.03
C ALA A 142 -12.67 -18.59 16.77
N GLY A 143 -12.47 -19.07 15.54
CA GLY A 143 -12.55 -20.49 15.16
C GLY A 143 -11.17 -21.09 14.90
N GLU A 144 -11.13 -22.36 14.50
CA GLU A 144 -9.87 -23.08 14.22
C GLU A 144 -9.55 -23.20 12.72
N GLU A 145 -10.27 -22.54 11.83
CA GLU A 145 -10.20 -22.79 10.38
C GLU A 145 -8.91 -22.27 9.74
N LEU A 146 -8.24 -21.31 10.38
CA LEU A 146 -6.99 -20.73 9.91
C LEU A 146 -5.76 -21.29 10.67
N ARG A 147 -4.61 -21.14 10.01
CA ARG A 147 -3.27 -21.17 10.59
C ARG A 147 -2.61 -19.85 10.27
N LEU A 148 -2.19 -19.15 11.31
CA LEU A 148 -1.49 -17.87 11.25
C LEU A 148 -0.02 -18.14 11.59
N ALA A 149 0.90 -17.63 10.79
CA ALA A 149 2.33 -17.77 11.03
C ALA A 149 3.05 -16.47 10.63
N PHE A 150 3.84 -15.91 11.55
CA PHE A 150 4.59 -14.68 11.34
C PHE A 150 6.05 -15.00 10.96
N THR A 151 6.72 -14.05 10.33
CA THR A 151 8.15 -14.15 10.00
C THR A 151 8.73 -12.73 9.91
N PRO A 152 9.58 -12.30 10.85
CA PRO A 152 9.89 -12.96 12.14
C PRO A 152 8.68 -13.00 13.09
N GLU A 153 8.72 -13.86 14.10
CA GLU A 153 7.71 -13.90 15.18
C GLU A 153 8.01 -12.94 16.32
N ARG A 154 9.29 -12.59 16.51
CA ARG A 154 9.77 -11.64 17.54
C ARG A 154 10.78 -10.68 16.94
N ARG A 155 10.79 -9.44 17.43
CA ARG A 155 11.77 -8.40 17.03
C ARG A 155 11.93 -7.38 18.15
N THR A 156 13.17 -7.13 18.57
CA THR A 156 13.52 -5.96 19.39
C THR A 156 13.56 -4.71 18.51
N LEU A 157 12.97 -3.62 19.00
CA LEU A 157 12.90 -2.33 18.32
C LEU A 157 13.56 -1.25 19.18
N GLU A 158 14.53 -0.55 18.60
CA GLU A 158 15.04 0.69 19.17
C GLU A 158 13.95 1.79 19.18
N PRO A 159 14.03 2.79 20.09
CA PRO A 159 13.21 4.00 20.03
C PRO A 159 13.26 4.67 18.66
N GLY A 160 12.08 4.86 18.06
CA GLY A 160 11.89 5.36 16.69
C GLY A 160 11.92 4.28 15.60
N GLU A 161 12.46 3.09 15.87
CA GLU A 161 12.55 2.00 14.87
C GLU A 161 11.16 1.50 14.46
N SER A 162 11.04 1.15 13.19
CA SER A 162 9.88 0.45 12.64
C SER A 162 10.33 -0.87 12.01
N ALA A 163 9.57 -1.94 12.24
CA ALA A 163 9.81 -3.24 11.63
C ALA A 163 8.54 -3.83 11.02
N GLU A 164 8.74 -4.75 10.07
CA GLU A 164 7.68 -5.50 9.41
C GLU A 164 7.83 -7.00 9.69
N ALA A 165 6.71 -7.66 9.98
CA ALA A 165 6.58 -9.12 9.99
C ALA A 165 5.63 -9.58 8.88
N GLY A 166 6.09 -10.54 8.08
CA GLY A 166 5.25 -11.19 7.08
C GLY A 166 4.30 -12.18 7.73
N LEU A 167 2.99 -11.90 7.67
CA LEU A 167 1.95 -12.80 8.15
C LEU A 167 1.45 -13.70 7.01
N ARG A 168 1.59 -15.01 7.19
CA ARG A 168 1.03 -16.03 6.30
C ARG A 168 -0.23 -16.62 6.93
N VAL A 169 -1.37 -16.39 6.27
CA VAL A 169 -2.68 -16.96 6.65
C VAL A 169 -2.99 -18.14 5.73
N ARG A 170 -3.37 -19.28 6.30
CA ARG A 170 -3.81 -20.46 5.53
C ARG A 170 -5.05 -21.11 6.12
N ALA A 171 -6.04 -21.41 5.30
CA ALA A 171 -7.17 -22.26 5.70
C ALA A 171 -6.72 -23.72 5.86
N ARG A 172 -7.34 -24.44 6.80
CA ARG A 172 -7.06 -25.87 7.06
C ARG A 172 -7.71 -26.82 6.06
N LYS A 173 -8.80 -26.41 5.42
CA LYS A 173 -9.58 -27.19 4.44
C LYS A 173 -9.73 -26.39 3.15
N LEU A 174 -9.76 -27.05 2.00
CA LEU A 174 -10.09 -26.40 0.72
C LEU A 174 -11.62 -26.41 0.52
N ILE A 175 -12.15 -25.31 0.00
CA ILE A 175 -13.51 -25.25 -0.52
C ILE A 175 -13.45 -25.66 -2.00
N TRP A 176 -13.94 -26.84 -2.35
CA TRP A 176 -13.91 -27.32 -3.73
C TRP A 176 -14.94 -26.62 -4.62
N PHE A 177 -16.18 -26.53 -4.14
CA PHE A 177 -17.31 -25.90 -4.81
C PHE A 177 -18.14 -25.14 -3.77
N GLY A 178 -18.73 -24.00 -4.12
CA GLY A 178 -19.58 -23.25 -3.19
C GLY A 178 -19.58 -21.75 -3.46
N ALA A 179 -20.07 -20.98 -2.48
CA ALA A 179 -19.80 -19.56 -2.36
C ALA A 179 -18.45 -19.35 -1.65
N PRO A 180 -17.79 -18.19 -1.80
CA PRO A 180 -16.64 -17.83 -0.98
C PRO A 180 -17.00 -17.76 0.50
N ALA A 181 -16.09 -18.21 1.38
CA ALA A 181 -16.23 -18.07 2.83
C ALA A 181 -15.33 -16.92 3.33
N THR A 182 -15.76 -16.17 4.35
CA THR A 182 -14.95 -15.10 4.96
C THR A 182 -14.52 -15.53 6.35
N TRP A 183 -13.21 -15.47 6.61
CA TRP A 183 -12.59 -15.84 7.87
C TRP A 183 -11.95 -14.60 8.52
N PRO A 184 -12.60 -13.96 9.51
CA PRO A 184 -12.00 -12.86 10.26
C PRO A 184 -10.97 -13.38 11.27
N PHE A 185 -9.91 -12.62 11.48
CA PHE A 185 -8.84 -12.87 12.45
C PHE A 185 -8.34 -11.55 13.04
N GLU A 186 -7.66 -11.63 14.18
CA GLU A 186 -7.04 -10.50 14.88
C GLU A 186 -5.52 -10.68 14.88
N VAL A 187 -4.79 -9.57 14.78
CA VAL A 187 -3.33 -9.51 14.88
C VAL A 187 -2.95 -8.54 15.98
N ALA A 188 -2.01 -8.92 16.83
CA ALA A 188 -1.45 -8.06 17.85
C ALA A 188 0.08 -8.04 17.74
N ALA A 189 0.68 -6.89 18.03
CA ALA A 189 2.12 -6.73 18.20
C ALA A 189 2.32 -6.22 19.63
N ALA A 190 2.76 -7.11 20.52
CA ALA A 190 2.73 -6.90 21.96
C ALA A 190 4.10 -7.15 22.59
N GLU A 191 4.35 -6.60 23.77
CA GLU A 191 5.47 -7.05 24.61
C GLU A 191 5.26 -8.53 25.00
N PRO A 192 6.34 -9.31 25.17
CA PRO A 192 6.21 -10.68 25.65
C PRO A 192 5.56 -10.71 27.04
N GLU A 193 4.44 -11.42 27.18
CA GLU A 193 3.82 -11.70 28.47
C GLU A 193 4.85 -12.38 29.38
N THR A 194 5.32 -11.63 30.38
CA THR A 194 6.29 -12.09 31.36
C THR A 194 5.51 -12.31 32.65
N GLU A 195 5.37 -13.56 33.09
CA GLU A 195 4.52 -13.93 34.24
C GLU A 195 4.92 -13.21 35.55
N GLU A 196 6.16 -12.72 35.64
CA GLU A 196 6.72 -11.99 36.78
C GLU A 196 6.39 -10.48 36.79
N ALA A 197 5.94 -9.90 35.66
CA ALA A 197 5.72 -8.45 35.54
C ALA A 197 4.39 -7.95 36.14
N ALA A 198 3.59 -8.83 36.75
CA ALA A 198 2.26 -8.53 37.27
C ALA A 198 2.25 -7.97 38.72
N THR A 199 3.40 -7.90 39.40
CA THR A 199 3.40 -7.82 40.89
C THR A 199 4.14 -6.67 41.57
N GLU A 200 5.02 -5.89 40.90
CA GLU A 200 5.86 -4.89 41.63
C GLU A 200 5.75 -3.43 41.17
N ASP A 201 5.13 -3.12 40.04
CA ASP A 201 4.90 -1.73 39.63
C ASP A 201 3.50 -1.58 39.05
N GLY A 202 2.75 -0.58 39.53
CA GLY A 202 1.42 -0.21 39.03
C GLY A 202 1.42 0.42 37.63
N ARG A 203 2.35 0.02 36.76
CA ARG A 203 2.42 0.42 35.36
C ARG A 203 1.20 -0.13 34.64
N GLN A 204 0.28 0.76 34.31
CA GLN A 204 -0.89 0.48 33.50
C GLN A 204 -0.44 0.01 32.10
N GLN A 205 -0.19 -1.29 31.94
CA GLN A 205 0.12 -1.89 30.64
C GLN A 205 -1.12 -1.70 29.76
N VAL A 206 -1.01 -0.79 28.78
CA VAL A 206 -2.09 -0.54 27.83
C VAL A 206 -2.24 -1.81 26.98
N PRO A 207 -3.41 -2.47 26.98
CA PRO A 207 -3.59 -3.69 26.19
C PRO A 207 -3.28 -3.41 24.71
N PRO A 208 -2.55 -4.30 24.01
CA PRO A 208 -2.20 -4.10 22.61
C PRO A 208 -3.47 -3.98 21.76
N GLU A 209 -3.58 -2.90 20.97
CA GLU A 209 -4.73 -2.64 20.10
C GLU A 209 -4.87 -3.77 19.06
N PRO A 210 -5.96 -4.58 19.08
CA PRO A 210 -6.12 -5.70 18.16
C PRO A 210 -6.42 -5.18 16.74
N LEU A 211 -5.59 -5.59 15.78
CA LEU A 211 -5.72 -5.22 14.38
C LEU A 211 -6.61 -6.25 13.65
N PRO A 212 -7.81 -5.88 13.18
CA PRO A 212 -8.68 -6.80 12.48
C PRO A 212 -8.18 -7.09 11.06
N GLY A 213 -8.27 -8.35 10.65
CA GLY A 213 -7.94 -8.82 9.30
C GLY A 213 -8.98 -9.82 8.77
N GLU A 214 -9.18 -9.85 7.46
CA GLU A 214 -10.09 -10.77 6.80
C GLU A 214 -9.41 -11.60 5.70
N PHE A 215 -9.56 -12.92 5.77
CA PHE A 215 -9.23 -13.83 4.68
C PHE A 215 -10.49 -14.40 4.02
N VAL A 216 -10.74 -14.01 2.77
CA VAL A 216 -11.84 -14.54 1.96
C VAL A 216 -11.37 -15.76 1.18
N GLN A 217 -11.81 -16.94 1.59
CA GLN A 217 -11.51 -18.19 0.91
C GLN A 217 -12.36 -18.37 -0.35
N LEU A 218 -11.70 -18.51 -1.49
CA LEU A 218 -12.34 -18.76 -2.79
C LEU A 218 -12.53 -20.27 -3.02
N PRO A 219 -13.63 -20.70 -3.66
CA PRO A 219 -13.78 -22.08 -4.14
C PRO A 219 -12.77 -22.37 -5.25
N VAL A 220 -12.24 -23.60 -5.31
CA VAL A 220 -11.26 -24.02 -6.33
C VAL A 220 -11.91 -24.17 -7.70
N LEU A 221 -13.13 -24.72 -7.77
CA LEU A 221 -13.81 -25.05 -9.02
C LEU A 221 -15.22 -24.42 -9.06
N PRO A 222 -15.64 -23.86 -10.21
CA PRO A 222 -16.98 -23.31 -10.36
C PRO A 222 -18.01 -24.44 -10.52
N LYS A 223 -19.23 -24.25 -10.00
CA LYS A 223 -20.28 -25.28 -10.00
C LYS A 223 -20.67 -25.79 -11.40
N TRP A 224 -20.55 -24.96 -12.45
CA TRP A 224 -20.86 -25.36 -13.82
C TRP A 224 -19.95 -26.48 -14.34
N LEU A 225 -18.73 -26.64 -13.80
CA LEU A 225 -17.83 -27.71 -14.19
C LEU A 225 -18.40 -29.10 -13.83
N LEU A 226 -19.19 -29.20 -12.76
CA LEU A 226 -19.91 -30.43 -12.41
C LEU A 226 -21.01 -30.75 -13.43
N ILE A 227 -21.66 -29.73 -14.00
CA ILE A 227 -22.68 -29.90 -15.04
C ILE A 227 -22.02 -30.38 -16.34
N VAL A 228 -20.90 -29.78 -16.73
CA VAL A 228 -20.13 -30.22 -17.92
C VAL A 228 -19.56 -31.62 -17.72
N LEU A 229 -19.05 -31.95 -16.54
CA LEU A 229 -18.59 -33.31 -16.22
C LEU A 229 -19.74 -34.33 -16.31
N ALA A 230 -20.92 -34.01 -15.76
CA ALA A 230 -22.11 -34.86 -15.87
C ALA A 230 -22.56 -35.03 -17.34
N ALA A 231 -22.54 -33.96 -18.14
CA ALA A 231 -22.87 -34.01 -19.58
C ALA A 231 -21.87 -34.86 -20.37
N LEU A 232 -20.57 -34.75 -20.09
CA LEU A 232 -19.52 -35.59 -20.69
C LEU A 232 -19.70 -37.06 -20.32
N ILE A 233 -19.99 -37.36 -19.05
CA ILE A 233 -20.29 -38.73 -18.60
C ILE A 233 -21.55 -39.26 -19.31
N ALA A 234 -22.61 -38.46 -19.43
CA ALA A 234 -23.83 -38.86 -20.14
C ALA A 234 -23.59 -39.12 -21.64
N LEU A 235 -22.82 -38.27 -22.32
CA LEU A 235 -22.39 -38.49 -23.71
C LEU A 235 -21.56 -39.77 -23.87
N LEU A 236 -20.65 -40.03 -22.93
CA LEU A 236 -19.78 -41.21 -22.93
C LEU A 236 -20.61 -42.48 -22.69
N LEU A 237 -21.57 -42.47 -21.76
CA LEU A 237 -22.52 -43.55 -21.55
C LEU A 237 -23.42 -43.78 -22.79
N ALA A 238 -23.94 -42.72 -23.40
CA ALA A 238 -24.73 -42.81 -24.62
C ALA A 238 -23.92 -43.39 -25.80
N TRP A 239 -22.65 -43.01 -25.95
CA TRP A 239 -21.73 -43.61 -26.92
C TRP A 239 -21.55 -45.12 -26.69
N PHE A 240 -21.29 -45.54 -25.45
CA PHE A 240 -21.13 -46.96 -25.11
C PHE A 240 -22.43 -47.77 -25.24
N ALA A 241 -23.59 -47.19 -24.97
CA ALA A 241 -24.89 -47.87 -24.98
C ALA A 241 -25.57 -47.90 -26.36
N LEU A 242 -25.43 -46.85 -27.17
CA LEU A 242 -26.13 -46.70 -28.46
C LEU A 242 -25.18 -46.88 -29.66
N VAL A 243 -24.04 -46.18 -29.65
CA VAL A 243 -23.16 -46.12 -30.82
C VAL A 243 -22.26 -47.35 -30.92
N ARG A 244 -21.68 -47.81 -29.81
CA ARG A 244 -20.83 -49.01 -29.79
C ARG A 244 -21.52 -50.28 -30.32
N PRO A 245 -22.75 -50.65 -29.90
CA PRO A 245 -23.43 -51.81 -30.49
C PRO A 245 -23.82 -51.59 -31.95
N ALA A 246 -24.24 -50.38 -32.35
CA ALA A 246 -24.56 -50.07 -33.75
C ALA A 246 -23.34 -50.15 -34.68
N VAL A 247 -22.17 -49.69 -34.23
CA VAL A 247 -20.89 -49.83 -34.97
C VAL A 247 -20.45 -51.30 -35.03
N GLN A 248 -20.66 -52.09 -33.97
CA GLN A 248 -20.39 -53.53 -33.98
C GLN A 248 -21.34 -54.31 -34.88
N SER A 249 -22.63 -53.95 -34.94
CA SER A 249 -23.59 -54.57 -35.87
C SER A 249 -23.30 -54.17 -37.31
N ALA A 250 -23.02 -52.89 -37.59
CA ALA A 250 -22.65 -52.43 -38.93
C ALA A 250 -21.34 -53.06 -39.43
N ALA A 251 -20.33 -53.20 -38.58
CA ALA A 251 -19.09 -53.88 -38.92
C ALA A 251 -19.29 -55.40 -39.16
N LYS A 252 -20.13 -56.06 -38.37
CA LYS A 252 -20.52 -57.46 -38.63
C LYS A 252 -21.31 -57.61 -39.92
N GLU A 253 -22.28 -56.72 -40.16
CA GLU A 253 -23.16 -56.77 -41.32
C GLU A 253 -22.38 -56.50 -42.62
N ALA A 254 -21.47 -55.53 -42.62
CA ALA A 254 -20.54 -55.28 -43.72
C ALA A 254 -19.61 -56.49 -43.95
N GLY A 255 -19.08 -57.10 -42.88
CA GLY A 255 -18.29 -58.33 -42.98
C GLY A 255 -19.08 -59.51 -43.56
N THR A 256 -20.35 -59.69 -43.19
CA THR A 256 -21.22 -60.73 -43.76
C THR A 256 -21.66 -60.43 -45.19
N LYS A 257 -21.86 -59.15 -45.55
CA LYS A 257 -22.20 -58.75 -46.93
C LYS A 257 -21.03 -58.97 -47.87
N ALA A 258 -19.81 -58.59 -47.48
CA ALA A 258 -18.60 -58.93 -48.23
C ALA A 258 -18.45 -60.45 -48.44
N ALA A 259 -18.68 -61.26 -47.40
CA ALA A 259 -18.65 -62.73 -47.49
C ALA A 259 -19.81 -63.34 -48.31
N GLN A 260 -20.91 -62.60 -48.53
CA GLN A 260 -22.05 -63.04 -49.35
C GLN A 260 -21.92 -62.60 -50.82
N GLU A 261 -21.32 -61.44 -51.09
CA GLU A 261 -21.02 -60.98 -52.45
C GLU A 261 -19.93 -61.86 -53.11
N GLU A 262 -18.96 -62.34 -52.34
CA GLU A 262 -17.97 -63.34 -52.81
C GLU A 262 -18.62 -64.69 -53.23
N ASN A 263 -19.85 -64.98 -52.79
CA ASN A 263 -20.54 -66.25 -53.00
C ASN A 263 -21.70 -66.21 -54.02
N ARG A 264 -21.90 -65.11 -54.80
CA ARG A 264 -23.08 -64.96 -55.69
C ARG A 264 -22.82 -64.63 -57.17
N ALA A 265 -21.92 -65.41 -57.81
CA ALA A 265 -21.94 -65.81 -59.24
C ALA A 265 -21.72 -64.68 -60.32
N PRO A 266 -21.43 -64.98 -61.62
CA PRO A 266 -21.49 -66.28 -62.33
C PRO A 266 -20.31 -66.65 -63.28
N GLN A 267 -20.39 -67.85 -63.87
CA GLN A 267 -19.53 -68.31 -64.99
C GLN A 267 -19.99 -67.75 -66.35
N GLY A 268 -19.06 -67.17 -67.12
CA GLY A 268 -19.04 -67.09 -68.61
C GLY A 268 -20.10 -66.23 -69.34
N GLY A 269 -19.76 -65.37 -70.31
CA GLY A 269 -18.44 -64.91 -70.76
C GLY A 269 -18.50 -64.12 -72.09
N THR A 270 -17.58 -63.15 -72.27
CA THR A 270 -17.14 -62.48 -73.53
C THR A 270 -18.18 -61.79 -74.44
N ALA A 271 -17.95 -60.60 -75.02
CA ALA A 271 -16.93 -59.55 -74.92
C ALA A 271 -17.54 -58.25 -75.54
N ALA A 272 -16.94 -57.06 -75.64
CA ALA A 272 -15.61 -56.50 -75.37
C ALA A 272 -15.79 -54.98 -75.01
N GLY A 273 -14.80 -54.12 -74.73
CA GLY A 273 -13.34 -54.24 -74.65
C GLY A 273 -12.72 -52.89 -74.20
N GLY A 274 -11.39 -52.83 -74.02
CA GLY A 274 -10.66 -51.65 -73.52
C GLY A 274 -10.21 -51.83 -72.06
N ALA A 275 -9.05 -52.45 -71.77
CA ALA A 275 -7.69 -51.90 -71.88
C ALA A 275 -7.42 -50.80 -70.81
N THR A 276 -6.47 -50.91 -69.87
CA THR A 276 -5.39 -51.91 -69.64
C THR A 276 -4.96 -51.95 -68.15
N ASP A 277 -4.49 -53.13 -67.71
CA ASP A 277 -3.38 -53.40 -66.76
C ASP A 277 -3.15 -52.40 -65.59
N ASP A 278 -3.54 -52.68 -64.35
CA ASP A 278 -2.92 -53.59 -63.35
C ASP A 278 -1.56 -53.14 -62.78
N GLY A 279 -1.28 -53.51 -61.51
CA GLY A 279 0.11 -53.55 -61.02
C GLY A 279 0.43 -52.98 -59.62
N LYS A 280 -0.20 -53.52 -58.57
CA LYS A 280 0.37 -53.73 -57.21
C LYS A 280 1.41 -52.72 -56.64
N GLY A 281 0.97 -51.99 -55.61
CA GLY A 281 1.32 -52.33 -54.22
C GLY A 281 2.69 -51.93 -53.62
N GLN A 282 2.61 -51.40 -52.39
CA GLN A 282 3.68 -51.24 -51.37
C GLN A 282 4.88 -50.34 -51.68
N GLY A 283 5.45 -49.77 -50.59
CA GLY A 283 6.89 -49.54 -50.51
C GLY A 283 7.37 -48.09 -50.55
N GLU A 284 7.28 -47.42 -49.41
CA GLU A 284 8.34 -46.60 -48.79
C GLU A 284 9.37 -45.78 -49.61
N ALA A 285 9.50 -44.54 -49.13
CA ALA A 285 10.75 -43.85 -48.76
C ALA A 285 11.56 -43.05 -49.79
N LYS A 286 11.89 -41.82 -49.35
CA LYS A 286 13.04 -40.94 -49.70
C LYS A 286 13.20 -40.56 -51.19
N GLY A 287 13.33 -39.28 -51.55
CA GLY A 287 13.42 -38.05 -50.75
C GLY A 287 14.28 -37.00 -51.45
N GLN A 288 14.29 -35.76 -50.94
CA GLN A 288 15.29 -34.72 -51.20
C GLN A 288 15.41 -34.24 -52.67
N GLY A 289 14.69 -33.19 -53.06
CA GLY A 289 15.23 -31.82 -53.06
C GLY A 289 15.13 -31.23 -54.48
N THR A 290 15.26 -29.92 -54.76
CA THR A 290 15.60 -28.76 -53.92
C THR A 290 15.14 -27.47 -54.64
N THR A 291 15.08 -26.32 -53.96
CA THR A 291 15.03 -24.93 -54.50
C THR A 291 13.81 -24.55 -55.38
N SER A 292 13.26 -23.33 -55.36
CA SER A 292 13.49 -22.04 -54.67
C SER A 292 12.15 -21.24 -54.76
N GLY A 293 11.80 -20.25 -53.95
CA GLY A 293 12.59 -19.35 -53.10
C GLY A 293 12.45 -17.90 -53.60
N ALA A 294 12.25 -16.94 -52.69
CA ALA A 294 12.03 -15.50 -52.93
C ALA A 294 10.67 -15.12 -53.59
N ASP A 295 10.03 -13.97 -53.38
CA ASP A 295 10.01 -12.86 -52.38
C ASP A 295 9.55 -11.60 -53.17
N GLY A 296 8.98 -10.60 -52.49
CA GLY A 296 8.67 -9.28 -53.08
C GLY A 296 7.16 -9.00 -53.18
N SER A 297 6.50 -8.33 -52.22
CA SER A 297 6.69 -6.95 -51.73
C SER A 297 6.00 -5.89 -52.61
N GLY A 298 5.20 -5.02 -51.97
CA GLY A 298 4.74 -3.75 -52.57
C GLY A 298 3.30 -3.37 -52.21
N GLY A 299 3.10 -2.61 -51.13
CA GLY A 299 1.78 -2.07 -50.76
C GLY A 299 1.75 -1.42 -49.37
N ALA A 300 2.22 -0.19 -49.25
CA ALA A 300 2.34 0.52 -47.97
C ALA A 300 1.00 1.09 -47.45
N GLY A 301 0.83 1.12 -46.13
CA GLY A 301 -0.29 1.78 -45.44
C GLY A 301 0.07 2.12 -44.00
N THR A 302 0.20 3.41 -43.70
CA THR A 302 0.55 3.95 -42.37
C THR A 302 -0.62 3.88 -41.38
N GLY A 303 -0.35 3.56 -40.11
CA GLY A 303 -1.31 3.73 -39.01
C GLY A 303 -0.72 3.34 -37.66
N GLY A 304 -0.81 4.22 -36.65
CA GLY A 304 -0.29 3.96 -35.31
C GLY A 304 -1.14 2.97 -34.52
N GLY A 305 -0.50 2.03 -33.83
CA GLY A 305 -1.17 1.00 -33.02
C GLY A 305 -1.11 1.31 -31.52
N SER A 306 -2.19 1.89 -30.98
CA SER A 306 -2.45 1.86 -29.54
C SER A 306 -2.73 0.41 -29.10
N GLY A 307 -2.13 -0.02 -27.99
CA GLY A 307 -2.22 -1.40 -27.50
C GLY A 307 -3.58 -1.72 -26.85
N SER A 308 -4.57 -2.06 -27.67
CA SER A 308 -5.83 -2.63 -27.17
C SER A 308 -5.64 -4.09 -26.75
N THR A 309 -5.66 -4.35 -25.43
CA THR A 309 -5.84 -5.70 -24.88
C THR A 309 -7.24 -5.84 -24.31
N GLY A 310 -8.18 -6.26 -25.16
CA GLY A 310 -9.52 -6.63 -24.72
C GLY A 310 -9.49 -7.91 -23.87
N GLY A 311 -9.96 -7.82 -22.62
CA GLY A 311 -10.15 -8.96 -21.72
C GLY A 311 -11.55 -8.92 -21.13
N GLY A 312 -12.50 -9.62 -21.74
CA GLY A 312 -13.90 -9.63 -21.30
C GLY A 312 -14.11 -10.43 -20.01
N GLY A 313 -14.68 -9.76 -19.00
CA GLY A 313 -15.18 -10.38 -17.76
C GLY A 313 -16.19 -9.43 -17.11
N GLY A 314 -17.45 -9.84 -17.02
CA GLY A 314 -18.55 -8.95 -16.66
C GLY A 314 -18.61 -8.58 -15.16
N GLY A 315 -19.00 -7.33 -14.89
CA GLY A 315 -19.20 -6.78 -13.55
C GLY A 315 -18.12 -5.77 -13.14
N ASP A 316 -18.55 -4.54 -12.86
CA ASP A 316 -17.78 -3.38 -12.37
C ASP A 316 -16.82 -2.72 -13.39
N GLY A 317 -17.08 -1.45 -13.73
CA GLY A 317 -16.46 -0.72 -14.85
C GLY A 317 -14.94 -0.59 -14.84
N ALA A 318 -14.36 -0.22 -15.98
CA ALA A 318 -12.92 -0.11 -16.18
C ALA A 318 -12.30 0.98 -15.29
N GLN A 319 -11.04 0.81 -14.88
CA GLN A 319 -10.27 1.90 -14.29
C GLN A 319 -10.04 2.98 -15.34
N SER A 320 -10.20 4.25 -14.96
CA SER A 320 -9.96 5.40 -15.83
C SER A 320 -9.29 6.54 -15.06
N SER A 321 -8.49 7.32 -15.77
CA SER A 321 -7.78 8.48 -15.25
C SER A 321 -7.60 9.52 -16.34
N GLU A 322 -7.81 10.79 -16.00
CA GLU A 322 -7.81 11.91 -16.95
C GLU A 322 -7.00 13.08 -16.39
N THR A 323 -6.36 13.84 -17.27
CA THR A 323 -5.54 15.01 -16.92
C THR A 323 -6.11 16.26 -17.58
N ILE A 324 -6.48 17.24 -16.77
CA ILE A 324 -6.97 18.54 -17.21
C ILE A 324 -5.90 19.59 -16.89
N ASP A 325 -5.31 20.15 -17.95
CA ASP A 325 -4.30 21.21 -17.89
C ASP A 325 -4.96 22.58 -18.13
N VAL A 326 -4.67 23.57 -17.29
CA VAL A 326 -5.20 24.93 -17.42
C VAL A 326 -4.07 25.95 -17.33
N GLN A 327 -3.93 26.76 -18.39
CA GLN A 327 -3.04 27.92 -18.43
C GLN A 327 -3.83 29.21 -18.64
N THR A 328 -3.61 30.21 -17.79
CA THR A 328 -4.31 31.51 -17.85
C THR A 328 -3.37 32.68 -17.50
N ARG A 329 -3.61 33.88 -18.02
CA ARG A 329 -2.78 35.05 -17.69
C ARG A 329 -3.16 35.64 -16.33
N ALA A 330 -2.27 36.48 -15.79
CA ALA A 330 -2.59 37.33 -14.64
C ALA A 330 -3.85 38.17 -14.92
N GLY A 331 -4.81 38.17 -13.99
CA GLY A 331 -6.09 38.85 -14.12
C GLY A 331 -7.15 38.10 -14.95
N GLU A 332 -6.80 37.00 -15.62
CA GLU A 332 -7.72 36.18 -16.42
C GLU A 332 -8.17 34.92 -15.67
N GLN A 333 -9.38 34.44 -15.97
CA GLN A 333 -9.86 33.14 -15.54
C GLN A 333 -9.74 32.12 -16.68
N GLY A 334 -9.00 31.04 -16.43
CA GLY A 334 -8.94 29.86 -17.31
C GLY A 334 -9.89 28.76 -16.83
N VAL A 335 -10.46 28.01 -17.76
CA VAL A 335 -11.31 26.85 -17.45
C VAL A 335 -10.85 25.66 -18.29
N GLY A 336 -10.63 24.52 -17.63
CA GLY A 336 -10.39 23.24 -18.27
C GLY A 336 -11.47 22.24 -17.88
N THR A 337 -11.84 21.37 -18.81
CA THR A 337 -12.97 20.45 -18.65
C THR A 337 -12.67 19.08 -19.25
N TYR A 338 -13.03 18.03 -18.53
CA TYR A 338 -13.26 16.68 -19.07
C TYR A 338 -14.76 16.39 -19.05
N VAL A 339 -15.31 15.81 -20.12
CA VAL A 339 -16.73 15.46 -20.23
C VAL A 339 -16.86 13.94 -20.25
N VAL A 340 -17.73 13.40 -19.40
CA VAL A 340 -18.00 11.95 -19.36
C VAL A 340 -18.73 11.53 -20.63
N GLU A 341 -18.25 10.45 -21.26
CA GLU A 341 -18.82 9.90 -22.50
C GLU A 341 -20.31 9.54 -22.39
N ASP A 342 -21.01 9.56 -23.52
CA ASP A 342 -22.41 9.11 -23.64
C ASP A 342 -22.54 7.62 -23.22
N GLY A 343 -23.54 7.29 -22.41
CA GLY A 343 -23.72 5.94 -21.88
C GLY A 343 -22.75 5.53 -20.77
N LYS A 344 -21.91 6.45 -20.25
CA LYS A 344 -20.96 6.17 -19.16
C LYS A 344 -21.24 7.01 -17.90
N THR A 345 -20.84 6.47 -16.75
CA THR A 345 -20.74 7.19 -15.47
C THR A 345 -19.30 7.07 -14.98
N PHE A 346 -18.68 8.19 -14.60
CA PHE A 346 -17.35 8.20 -14.00
C PHE A 346 -17.47 8.33 -12.48
N GLY A 347 -17.24 7.23 -11.76
CA GLY A 347 -17.10 7.24 -10.31
C GLY A 347 -15.68 7.67 -9.92
N VAL A 348 -15.49 8.95 -9.64
CA VAL A 348 -14.19 9.54 -9.25
C VAL A 348 -13.90 9.19 -7.80
N THR A 349 -12.74 8.59 -7.53
CA THR A 349 -12.25 8.26 -6.18
C THR A 349 -11.15 9.19 -5.72
N ASP A 350 -10.34 9.73 -6.63
CA ASP A 350 -9.16 10.51 -6.28
C ASP A 350 -8.96 11.68 -7.24
N ILE A 351 -8.42 12.77 -6.72
CA ILE A 351 -7.87 13.87 -7.52
C ILE A 351 -6.50 14.31 -6.99
N VAL A 352 -5.63 14.78 -7.89
CA VAL A 352 -4.35 15.41 -7.56
C VAL A 352 -4.24 16.74 -8.30
N VAL A 353 -4.04 17.81 -7.55
CA VAL A 353 -3.94 19.19 -8.05
C VAL A 353 -2.52 19.69 -7.89
N ALA A 354 -1.91 20.21 -8.95
CA ALA A 354 -0.54 20.71 -8.96
C ALA A 354 -0.47 22.22 -9.29
N ASN A 355 -0.01 22.99 -8.31
CA ASN A 355 0.49 24.37 -8.43
C ASN A 355 2.03 24.36 -8.41
N PHE A 356 2.65 23.72 -9.39
CA PHE A 356 4.10 23.47 -9.38
C PHE A 356 4.96 24.73 -9.58
N GLN A 357 4.40 25.79 -10.18
CA GLN A 357 5.09 27.06 -10.41
C GLN A 357 5.04 27.99 -9.19
N GLY A 358 4.13 27.73 -8.24
CA GLY A 358 3.88 28.60 -7.10
C GLY A 358 3.08 29.85 -7.46
N ASP A 359 2.07 29.68 -8.31
CA ASP A 359 1.10 30.71 -8.69
C ASP A 359 0.31 31.21 -7.46
N GLU A 360 -0.21 32.44 -7.56
CA GLU A 360 -1.10 33.07 -6.59
C GLU A 360 -2.47 33.31 -7.23
N GLY A 361 -3.57 33.08 -6.49
CA GLY A 361 -4.92 33.16 -7.02
C GLY A 361 -5.88 32.12 -6.44
N VAL A 362 -6.94 31.77 -7.17
CA VAL A 362 -7.97 30.84 -6.67
C VAL A 362 -8.32 29.80 -7.72
N LEU A 363 -8.32 28.54 -7.31
CA LEU A 363 -8.71 27.37 -8.10
C LEU A 363 -10.00 26.77 -7.54
N THR A 364 -10.95 26.42 -8.41
CA THR A 364 -12.20 25.74 -8.03
C THR A 364 -12.41 24.50 -8.88
N ILE A 365 -12.73 23.38 -8.23
CA ILE A 365 -13.03 22.10 -8.88
C ILE A 365 -14.52 21.80 -8.69
N SER A 366 -15.18 21.43 -9.79
CA SER A 366 -16.60 21.05 -9.82
C SER A 366 -16.81 19.78 -10.62
N PHE A 367 -17.67 18.88 -10.12
CA PHE A 367 -18.13 17.70 -10.83
C PHE A 367 -19.61 17.87 -11.17
N GLY A 368 -19.93 17.97 -12.46
CA GLY A 368 -21.21 18.47 -12.94
C GLY A 368 -21.54 19.83 -12.32
N LYS A 369 -22.71 19.93 -11.69
CA LYS A 369 -23.16 21.14 -10.98
C LYS A 369 -22.62 21.26 -9.54
N ARG A 370 -21.95 20.23 -9.01
CA ARG A 370 -21.47 20.20 -7.62
C ARG A 370 -20.06 20.76 -7.53
N LYS A 371 -19.90 21.89 -6.86
CA LYS A 371 -18.58 22.37 -6.40
C LYS A 371 -18.02 21.34 -5.39
N ILE A 372 -16.80 20.87 -5.65
CA ILE A 372 -16.08 19.91 -4.80
C ILE A 372 -15.21 20.66 -3.79
N THR A 373 -14.38 21.60 -4.27
CA THR A 373 -13.52 22.43 -3.43
C THR A 373 -13.16 23.74 -4.12
N THR A 374 -12.79 24.75 -3.34
CA THR A 374 -12.14 25.98 -3.78
C THR A 374 -10.90 26.19 -2.92
N ILE A 375 -9.74 26.36 -3.56
CA ILE A 375 -8.42 26.40 -2.91
C ILE A 375 -7.70 27.68 -3.36
N ALA A 376 -7.07 28.38 -2.44
CA ALA A 376 -6.15 29.47 -2.75
C ALA A 376 -4.81 28.89 -3.24
N LEU A 377 -4.29 29.35 -4.37
CA LEU A 377 -3.12 28.74 -5.01
C LEU A 377 -1.87 28.85 -4.13
N GLU A 378 -1.72 29.94 -3.40
CA GLU A 378 -0.62 30.20 -2.50
C GLU A 378 -0.48 29.18 -1.35
N THR A 379 -1.54 28.43 -0.99
CA THR A 379 -1.50 27.50 0.15
C THR A 379 -0.96 26.10 -0.17
N PHE A 380 -0.73 25.77 -1.45
CA PHE A 380 -0.25 24.43 -1.84
C PHE A 380 0.75 24.47 -3.01
N ARG A 381 1.37 23.32 -3.27
CA ARG A 381 2.19 23.05 -4.47
C ARG A 381 1.75 21.77 -5.16
N ASN A 382 1.51 20.72 -4.39
CA ASN A 382 0.75 19.54 -4.81
C ASN A 382 -0.25 19.21 -3.70
N GLN A 383 -1.48 18.86 -4.05
CA GLN A 383 -2.52 18.49 -3.09
C GLN A 383 -3.33 17.31 -3.66
N ASP A 384 -3.39 16.21 -2.91
CA ASP A 384 -4.28 15.09 -3.19
C ASP A 384 -5.58 15.18 -2.38
N TYR A 385 -6.65 14.60 -2.93
CA TYR A 385 -7.88 14.28 -2.21
C TYR A 385 -8.35 12.89 -2.64
N HIS A 386 -8.74 12.07 -1.67
CA HIS A 386 -9.21 10.69 -1.88
C HIS A 386 -10.54 10.45 -1.16
N TRP A 387 -11.44 9.69 -1.77
CA TRP A 387 -12.78 9.38 -1.25
C TRP A 387 -13.05 7.88 -1.23
N VAL A 388 -13.44 7.38 -0.05
CA VAL A 388 -13.87 5.98 0.13
C VAL A 388 -15.16 5.69 -0.65
N THR A 389 -16.05 6.68 -0.76
CA THR A 389 -17.28 6.60 -1.57
C THR A 389 -17.08 7.41 -2.86
N PRO A 390 -17.07 6.78 -4.05
CA PRO A 390 -16.81 7.48 -5.29
C PRO A 390 -17.86 8.55 -5.58
N ILE A 391 -17.44 9.74 -6.02
CA ILE A 391 -18.34 10.79 -6.48
C ILE A 391 -18.70 10.50 -7.94
N GLN A 392 -19.97 10.21 -8.18
CA GLN A 392 -20.46 9.86 -9.52
C GLN A 392 -20.65 11.10 -10.37
N VAL A 393 -20.02 11.12 -11.55
CA VAL A 393 -20.23 12.09 -12.62
C VAL A 393 -20.98 11.37 -13.74
N LEU A 394 -22.19 11.84 -14.05
CA LEU A 394 -23.09 11.19 -15.00
C LEU A 394 -22.65 11.41 -16.45
N GLU A 395 -23.24 10.66 -17.38
CA GLU A 395 -23.02 10.86 -18.81
C GLU A 395 -23.25 12.32 -19.23
N LYS A 396 -22.37 12.86 -20.08
CA LYS A 396 -22.37 14.25 -20.55
C LYS A 396 -22.17 15.34 -19.47
N ASP A 397 -22.10 14.99 -18.18
CA ASP A 397 -21.66 15.92 -17.14
C ASP A 397 -20.13 16.12 -17.20
N ALA A 398 -19.69 17.24 -16.63
CA ALA A 398 -18.33 17.75 -16.78
C ALA A 398 -17.56 17.74 -15.46
N ILE A 399 -16.34 17.22 -15.47
CA ILE A 399 -15.32 17.51 -14.45
C ILE A 399 -14.62 18.80 -14.89
N THR A 400 -14.73 19.86 -14.09
CA THR A 400 -14.26 21.20 -14.45
C THR A 400 -13.30 21.74 -13.40
N ILE A 401 -12.17 22.27 -13.85
CA ILE A 401 -11.22 23.08 -13.07
C ILE A 401 -11.28 24.51 -13.60
N SER A 402 -11.55 25.47 -12.71
CA SER A 402 -11.57 26.91 -13.01
C SER A 402 -10.49 27.61 -12.18
N VAL A 403 -9.59 28.33 -12.85
CA VAL A 403 -8.40 28.96 -12.27
C VAL A 403 -8.48 30.47 -12.51
N THR A 404 -8.68 31.24 -11.46
CA THR A 404 -8.51 32.70 -11.48
C THR A 404 -7.09 33.03 -11.05
N CYS A 405 -6.27 33.50 -11.98
CA CYS A 405 -4.86 33.79 -11.74
C CYS A 405 -4.68 35.24 -11.27
N SER A 406 -4.20 35.44 -10.05
CA SER A 406 -3.79 36.76 -9.58
C SER A 406 -2.40 37.10 -10.08
N LYS A 407 -1.45 36.15 -9.97
CA LYS A 407 -0.05 36.34 -10.34
C LYS A 407 0.62 34.99 -10.67
N PRO A 408 1.25 34.85 -11.85
CA PRO A 408 2.09 33.70 -12.18
C PRO A 408 3.25 33.53 -11.20
N GLY A 409 3.54 32.28 -10.86
CA GLY A 409 4.60 31.92 -9.93
C GLY A 409 6.01 32.06 -10.50
N THR A 410 6.99 31.90 -9.62
CA THR A 410 8.41 31.85 -9.98
C THR A 410 8.97 30.48 -9.60
N PRO A 411 9.13 29.56 -10.55
CA PRO A 411 9.78 28.27 -10.32
C PRO A 411 11.23 28.44 -9.80
N ALA A 412 11.82 27.34 -9.32
CA ALA A 412 13.19 27.32 -8.78
C ALA A 412 14.30 27.76 -9.76
N THR A 413 13.97 27.93 -11.05
CA THR A 413 14.85 28.54 -12.07
C THR A 413 15.00 30.06 -11.91
N GLY A 414 14.20 30.71 -11.06
CA GLY A 414 14.29 32.15 -10.76
C GLY A 414 13.59 33.07 -11.77
N THR A 415 13.18 32.56 -12.93
CA THR A 415 12.42 33.32 -13.94
C THR A 415 10.93 33.15 -13.71
N GLN A 416 10.20 34.26 -13.50
CA GLN A 416 8.75 34.23 -13.33
C GLN A 416 8.06 33.70 -14.60
N ALA A 417 7.03 32.87 -14.43
CA ALA A 417 6.24 32.36 -15.54
C ALA A 417 5.38 33.45 -16.20
N SER A 418 5.03 33.28 -17.47
CA SER A 418 4.19 34.23 -18.22
C SER A 418 2.69 34.06 -18.01
N LYS A 419 2.28 32.97 -17.36
CA LYS A 419 0.90 32.54 -17.10
C LYS A 419 0.89 31.70 -15.82
N CYS A 420 -0.23 31.69 -15.11
CA CYS A 420 -0.47 30.61 -14.14
C CYS A 420 -0.71 29.30 -14.91
N HIS A 421 -0.23 28.18 -14.37
CA HIS A 421 -0.32 26.85 -14.96
C HIS A 421 -0.65 25.81 -13.89
N GLN A 422 -1.86 25.27 -13.96
CA GLN A 422 -2.40 24.31 -13.00
C GLN A 422 -2.77 23.01 -13.71
N VAL A 423 -2.51 21.88 -13.04
CA VAL A 423 -2.85 20.55 -13.57
C VAL A 423 -3.73 19.82 -12.56
N LEU A 424 -4.88 19.33 -13.01
CA LEU A 424 -5.79 18.45 -12.28
C LEU A 424 -5.75 17.06 -12.89
N ASN A 425 -5.24 16.08 -12.15
CA ASN A 425 -5.43 14.67 -12.47
C ASN A 425 -6.65 14.15 -11.70
N VAL A 426 -7.53 13.41 -12.37
CA VAL A 426 -8.68 12.72 -11.75
C VAL A 426 -8.61 11.23 -12.05
N SER A 427 -8.93 10.38 -11.07
CA SER A 427 -8.96 8.93 -11.27
C SER A 427 -10.11 8.24 -10.55
N GLY A 428 -10.49 7.07 -11.07
CA GLY A 428 -11.59 6.28 -10.55
C GLY A 428 -11.99 5.16 -11.50
N ARG A 429 -13.31 4.93 -11.65
CA ARG A 429 -13.85 3.89 -12.54
C ARG A 429 -14.92 4.43 -13.48
N LEU A 430 -14.75 4.17 -14.78
CA LEU A 430 -15.73 4.47 -15.81
C LEU A 430 -16.60 3.22 -16.03
N SER A 431 -17.89 3.34 -15.75
CA SER A 431 -18.87 2.24 -15.83
C SER A 431 -19.95 2.56 -16.85
N ASP A 432 -20.54 1.54 -17.47
CA ASP A 432 -21.73 1.72 -18.32
C ASP A 432 -22.94 2.16 -17.48
N VAL A 433 -23.75 3.07 -18.03
CA VAL A 433 -25.05 3.43 -17.46
C VAL A 433 -26.00 2.25 -17.65
N ALA A 434 -26.55 1.74 -16.55
CA ALA A 434 -27.64 0.76 -16.61
C ALA A 434 -28.89 1.44 -17.20
N ARG A 435 -29.31 0.96 -18.38
CA ARG A 435 -30.52 1.41 -19.10
C ARG A 435 -31.76 0.60 -18.71
#